data_AF-A0A2V7V9U2-F1
#
_entry.id   AF-A0A2V7V9U2-F1
#
_cell.length_a   1.000
_cell.length_b   1.000
_cell.length_c   1.000
_cell.angle_alpha   90.00
_cell.angle_beta   90.00
_cell.angle_gamma   90.00
#
_symmetry.space_group_name_H-M   'P 1'
#
loop_
_entity.id
_entity.type
_entity.pdbx_description
1 polymer ?
#
loop_
_entity_poly.entity_id
_entity_poly.type
_entity_poly.pdbx_seq_one_letter_code
_entity_poly.pdbx_strand_id
1 'polypeptide(L)'
;MRNPFIAGSWVRADNFFGRVGLLREILDGERDALWVVGARRLGKTSLLKELEYRVQQSPQTPFVPLYWDLQGSGDVRGLADGLLGSVEDSEAFRRATDIGVEDLEGLAAADMLTTLVRRTVKSGWRLLLLVDEAEEFLTVARADA
;
A
#
# COMPACT_ATOMS: atom_id res chain seq x y z
N MET A 1 -21.58 22.79 5.61
CA MET A 1 -21.40 21.67 4.67
C MET A 1 -20.15 21.98 3.84
N ARG A 2 -19.03 21.29 4.07
CA ARG A 2 -17.77 21.52 3.33
C ARG A 2 -17.90 20.79 1.98
N ASN A 3 -17.56 21.45 0.88
CA ASN A 3 -17.57 20.86 -0.45
C ASN A 3 -16.58 19.66 -0.47
N PRO A 4 -17.03 18.42 -0.71
CA PRO A 4 -16.16 17.23 -0.71
C PRO A 4 -15.23 17.17 -1.93
N PHE A 5 -15.36 18.10 -2.89
CA PHE A 5 -14.52 18.21 -4.09
C PHE A 5 -13.42 19.28 -3.98
N ILE A 6 -13.12 19.80 -2.77
CA ILE A 6 -12.01 20.74 -2.58
C ILE A 6 -10.69 19.99 -2.75
N ALA A 7 -9.95 20.36 -3.80
CA ALA A 7 -8.62 19.86 -4.08
C ALA A 7 -7.64 20.29 -2.99
N GLY A 8 -7.00 19.32 -2.33
CA GLY A 8 -5.89 19.59 -1.41
C GLY A 8 -5.43 18.37 -0.61
N SER A 9 -6.32 17.42 -0.31
CA SER A 9 -6.00 16.23 0.48
C SER A 9 -6.75 15.01 -0.06
N TRP A 10 -6.16 13.82 0.12
CA TRP A 10 -6.88 12.57 -0.12
C TRP A 10 -8.04 12.43 0.87
N VAL A 11 -9.07 11.68 0.49
CA VAL A 11 -10.28 11.42 1.29
C VAL A 11 -10.45 9.94 1.57
N ARG A 12 -11.16 9.61 2.65
CA ARG A 12 -11.56 8.25 3.06
C ARG A 12 -12.86 8.29 3.87
N ALA A 13 -13.41 7.13 4.19
CA ALA A 13 -14.62 6.93 4.97
C ALA A 13 -15.82 7.72 4.39
N ASP A 14 -16.50 8.51 5.22
CA ASP A 14 -17.68 9.29 4.83
C ASP A 14 -17.45 10.29 3.69
N ASN A 15 -16.19 10.60 3.37
CA ASN A 15 -15.81 11.50 2.28
C ASN A 15 -15.39 10.76 1.00
N PHE A 16 -15.37 9.43 0.99
CA PHE A 16 -15.05 8.62 -0.20
C PHE A 16 -16.33 8.17 -0.91
N PHE A 17 -16.53 8.63 -2.15
CA PHE A 17 -17.75 8.38 -2.91
C PHE A 17 -17.51 7.50 -4.14
N GLY A 18 -18.40 6.54 -4.36
CA GLY A 18 -18.39 5.65 -5.53
C GLY A 18 -17.37 4.52 -5.44
N ARG A 19 -16.96 3.99 -6.62
CA ARG A 19 -15.94 2.92 -6.77
C ARG A 19 -16.21 1.60 -6.02
N VAL A 20 -17.44 1.38 -5.55
CA VAL A 20 -17.83 0.16 -4.82
C VAL A 20 -17.48 -1.12 -5.59
N GLY A 21 -17.70 -1.14 -6.91
CA GLY A 21 -17.32 -2.29 -7.74
C GLY A 21 -15.82 -2.57 -7.74
N LEU A 22 -14.99 -1.53 -7.81
CA LEU A 22 -13.53 -1.66 -7.79
C LEU A 22 -13.02 -2.06 -6.41
N LEU A 23 -13.58 -1.49 -5.33
CA LEU A 23 -13.27 -1.90 -3.96
C LEU A 23 -13.58 -3.39 -3.75
N ARG A 24 -14.74 -3.84 -4.24
CA ARG A 24 -15.15 -5.24 -4.18
C ARG A 24 -14.24 -6.14 -5.01
N GLU A 25 -13.85 -5.71 -6.21
CA GLU A 25 -12.90 -6.47 -7.03
C GLU A 25 -11.54 -6.63 -6.33
N ILE A 26 -11.05 -5.58 -5.66
CA ILE A 26 -9.76 -5.63 -4.97
C ILE A 26 -9.81 -6.52 -3.72
N LEU A 27 -10.88 -6.44 -2.92
CA LEU A 27 -10.95 -7.15 -1.63
C LEU A 27 -11.51 -8.56 -1.75
N ASP A 28 -12.48 -8.77 -2.65
CA ASP A 28 -13.24 -10.02 -2.76
C ASP A 28 -13.00 -10.74 -4.10
N GLY A 29 -12.23 -10.16 -5.01
CA GLY A 29 -11.92 -10.75 -6.31
C GLY A 29 -10.84 -11.85 -6.25
N GLU A 30 -10.69 -12.56 -7.37
CA GLU A 30 -9.74 -13.67 -7.50
C GLU A 30 -8.31 -13.22 -7.90
N ARG A 31 -8.11 -11.93 -8.19
CA ARG A 31 -6.83 -11.42 -8.69
C ARG A 31 -5.91 -11.07 -7.52
N ASP A 32 -4.68 -11.58 -7.56
CA ASP A 32 -3.66 -11.26 -6.54
C ASP A 32 -2.93 -9.93 -6.79
N ALA A 33 -3.05 -9.37 -7.99
CA ALA A 33 -2.44 -8.09 -8.35
C ALA A 33 -3.34 -7.30 -9.30
N LEU A 34 -3.46 -5.99 -9.05
CA LEU A 34 -4.28 -5.05 -9.81
C LEU A 34 -3.52 -3.75 -10.03
N TRP A 35 -3.46 -3.31 -11.28
CA TRP A 35 -2.86 -2.03 -11.64
C TRP A 35 -3.95 -0.97 -11.87
N VAL A 36 -4.04 0.01 -10.96
CA VAL A 36 -5.08 1.04 -11.01
C VAL A 36 -4.60 2.24 -11.82
N VAL A 37 -5.11 2.39 -13.05
CA VAL A 37 -4.78 3.53 -13.93
C VAL A 37 -5.82 4.64 -13.80
N GLY A 38 -5.34 5.87 -13.76
CA GLY A 38 -6.19 7.05 -13.86
C GLY A 38 -5.37 8.34 -13.93
N ALA A 39 -5.93 9.35 -14.60
CA ALA A 39 -5.33 10.68 -14.65
C ALA A 39 -5.08 11.28 -13.25
N ARG A 40 -4.20 12.28 -13.18
CA ARG A 40 -3.90 12.99 -11.94
C ARG A 40 -5.20 13.54 -11.32
N ARG A 41 -5.32 13.42 -9.99
CA ARG A 41 -6.49 13.88 -9.21
C ARG A 41 -7.81 13.11 -9.42
N LEU A 42 -7.77 11.93 -10.03
CA LEU A 42 -8.95 11.03 -10.09
C LEU A 42 -9.21 10.22 -8.80
N GLY A 43 -8.45 10.48 -7.73
CA GLY A 43 -8.65 9.85 -6.42
C GLY A 43 -7.98 8.48 -6.26
N LYS A 44 -6.88 8.20 -6.96
CA LYS A 44 -6.11 6.94 -6.81
C LYS A 44 -5.57 6.77 -5.39
N THR A 45 -4.84 7.75 -4.87
CA THR A 45 -4.41 7.80 -3.47
C THR A 45 -5.57 7.66 -2.49
N SER A 46 -6.72 8.30 -2.77
CA SER A 46 -7.92 8.17 -1.94
C SER A 46 -8.51 6.75 -1.96
N LEU A 47 -8.47 6.06 -3.11
CA LEU A 47 -8.86 4.66 -3.22
C LEU A 47 -7.95 3.76 -2.37
N LEU A 48 -6.63 3.94 -2.45
CA LEU A 48 -5.68 3.17 -1.65
C LEU A 48 -5.88 3.42 -0.14
N LYS A 49 -6.03 4.68 0.28
CA LYS A 49 -6.31 5.02 1.68
C LYS A 49 -7.68 4.54 2.17
N GLU A 50 -8.66 4.45 1.28
CA GLU A 50 -9.96 3.86 1.60
C GLU A 50 -9.86 2.33 1.79
N LEU A 51 -9.09 1.63 0.96
CA LEU A 51 -8.83 0.20 1.13
C LEU A 51 -8.14 -0.09 2.45
N GLU A 52 -7.07 0.65 2.76
CA GLU A 52 -6.37 0.58 4.04
C GLU A 52 -7.34 0.76 5.21
N TYR A 53 -8.16 1.80 5.17
CA TYR A 53 -9.16 2.09 6.21
C TYR A 53 -10.18 0.96 6.37
N ARG A 54 -10.79 0.48 5.28
CA ARG A 54 -11.81 -0.58 5.35
C ARG A 54 -11.26 -1.88 5.89
N VAL A 55 -10.05 -2.25 5.48
CA VAL A 55 -9.38 -3.45 6.00
C VAL A 55 -9.13 -3.29 7.50
N GLN A 56 -8.58 -2.16 7.95
CA GLN A 56 -8.34 -1.92 9.38
C GLN A 56 -9.61 -1.89 10.23
N GLN A 57 -10.75 -1.50 9.67
CA GLN A 57 -12.04 -1.47 10.38
C GLN A 57 -12.83 -2.79 10.31
N SER A 58 -12.43 -3.73 9.45
CA SER A 58 -13.17 -4.97 9.22
C SER A 58 -12.57 -6.11 10.05
N PRO A 59 -13.21 -6.56 11.14
CA PRO A 59 -12.69 -7.68 11.93
C PRO A 59 -12.72 -9.02 11.19
N GLN A 60 -13.43 -9.13 10.07
CA GLN A 60 -13.52 -10.33 9.25
C GLN A 60 -12.56 -10.33 8.06
N THR A 61 -11.76 -9.27 7.87
CA THR A 61 -10.79 -9.23 6.77
C THR A 61 -9.69 -10.28 6.98
N PRO A 62 -9.25 -10.99 5.92
CA PRO A 62 -8.03 -11.79 6.00
C PRO A 62 -6.77 -10.95 5.78
N PHE A 63 -6.91 -9.66 5.44
CA PHE A 63 -5.81 -8.82 5.01
C PHE A 63 -5.20 -7.98 6.13
N VAL A 64 -3.89 -7.75 6.04
CA VAL A 64 -3.20 -6.66 6.72
C VAL A 64 -2.67 -5.69 5.65
N PRO A 65 -3.02 -4.39 5.69
CA PRO A 65 -2.60 -3.45 4.68
C PRO A 65 -1.21 -2.89 5.02
N LEU A 66 -0.38 -2.72 3.99
CA LEU A 66 0.86 -1.95 4.08
C LEU A 66 0.87 -0.95 2.92
N TYR A 67 0.92 0.34 3.24
CA TYR A 67 0.95 1.41 2.26
C TYR A 67 2.38 1.80 1.94
N TRP A 68 2.75 1.75 0.67
CA TRP A 68 4.09 2.08 0.19
C TRP A 68 4.00 3.18 -0.88
N ASP A 69 4.45 4.38 -0.52
CA ASP A 69 4.56 5.51 -1.46
C ASP A 69 5.93 5.45 -2.14
N LEU A 70 5.94 5.37 -3.47
CA LEU A 70 7.19 5.38 -4.23
C LEU A 70 7.65 6.80 -4.62
N GLN A 71 6.90 7.84 -4.25
CA GLN A 71 7.24 9.18 -4.68
C GLN A 71 8.65 9.57 -4.20
N GLY A 72 9.55 9.82 -5.15
CA GLY A 72 10.91 10.25 -4.85
C GLY A 72 11.87 9.13 -4.48
N SER A 73 11.55 7.86 -4.76
CA SER A 73 12.49 6.75 -4.56
C SER A 73 13.76 6.91 -5.38
N GLY A 74 13.69 7.33 -6.65
CA GLY A 74 14.86 7.66 -7.47
C GLY A 74 15.70 6.45 -7.93
N ASP A 75 16.17 5.61 -7.00
CA ASP A 75 16.95 4.40 -7.25
C ASP A 75 16.49 3.21 -6.39
N VAL A 76 17.17 2.06 -6.52
CA VAL A 76 16.85 0.83 -5.76
C VAL A 76 16.98 1.00 -4.25
N ARG A 77 17.92 1.85 -3.79
CA ARG A 77 18.08 2.11 -2.36
C ARG A 77 16.89 2.89 -1.84
N GLY A 78 16.44 3.91 -2.57
CA GLY A 78 15.24 4.65 -2.20
C GLY A 78 13.95 3.80 -2.21
N LEU A 79 13.87 2.74 -3.01
CA LEU A 79 12.79 1.75 -2.89
C LEU A 79 12.85 1.01 -1.55
N ALA A 80 14.04 0.52 -1.17
CA ALA A 80 14.22 -0.18 0.10
C ALA A 80 13.96 0.74 1.31
N ASP A 81 14.50 1.97 1.28
CA ASP A 81 14.31 2.98 2.33
C ASP A 81 12.82 3.34 2.47
N GLY A 82 12.12 3.55 1.35
CA GLY A 82 10.67 3.83 1.37
C GLY A 82 9.83 2.68 1.92
N LEU A 83 10.19 1.43 1.59
CA LEU A 83 9.50 0.26 2.12
C LEU A 83 9.78 0.07 3.62
N LEU A 84 11.01 0.36 4.07
CA LEU A 84 11.38 0.34 5.48
C LEU A 84 10.56 1.36 6.28
N GLY A 85 10.51 2.60 5.79
CA GLY A 85 9.69 3.68 6.39
C GLY A 85 8.20 3.32 6.43
N SER A 86 7.69 2.66 5.40
CA SER A 86 6.30 2.17 5.36
C SER A 86 5.99 1.19 6.50
N VAL A 87 6.94 0.30 6.83
CA VAL A 87 6.81 -0.64 7.95
C VAL A 87 6.97 0.07 9.29
N GLU A 88 7.92 1.00 9.40
CA GLU A 88 8.14 1.81 10.60
C GLU A 88 6.87 2.57 11.00
N ASP A 89 6.26 3.28 10.05
CA ASP A 89 5.06 4.10 10.23
C ASP A 89 3.79 3.28 10.51
N SER A 90 3.76 2.01 10.12
CA SER A 90 2.57 1.17 10.24
C SER A 90 2.59 0.29 11.50
N GLU A 91 2.22 0.89 12.64
CA GLU A 91 2.11 0.16 13.92
C GLU A 91 1.10 -1.01 13.83
N ALA A 92 0.00 -0.82 13.10
CA ALA A 92 -1.01 -1.86 12.91
C ALA A 92 -0.45 -3.06 12.13
N PHE A 93 0.34 -2.81 11.08
CA PHE A 93 1.00 -3.86 10.32
C PHE A 93 1.98 -4.62 11.22
N ARG A 94 2.89 -3.91 11.89
CA ARG A 94 3.89 -4.53 12.78
C ARG A 94 3.26 -5.38 13.88
N ARG A 95 2.17 -4.90 14.50
CA ARG A 95 1.42 -5.67 15.52
C ARG A 95 0.76 -6.93 14.96
N ALA A 96 0.25 -6.88 13.73
CA ALA A 96 -0.41 -8.02 13.10
C ALA A 96 0.58 -9.09 12.63
N THR A 97 1.77 -8.67 12.18
CA THR A 97 2.73 -9.57 11.53
C THR A 97 3.94 -9.95 12.39
N ASP A 98 4.18 -9.23 13.49
CA ASP A 98 5.40 -9.33 14.30
C ASP A 98 6.66 -9.14 13.44
N ILE A 99 6.66 -8.11 12.60
CA ILE A 99 7.80 -7.73 11.76
C ILE A 99 8.31 -6.38 12.25
N GLY A 100 9.58 -6.31 12.62
CA GLY A 100 10.27 -5.09 13.01
C GLY A 100 11.00 -4.42 11.85
N VAL A 101 11.49 -3.21 12.09
CA VAL A 101 12.37 -2.47 11.16
C VAL A 101 13.71 -3.22 11.04
N GLU A 102 14.20 -3.72 12.17
CA GLU A 102 15.42 -4.50 12.31
C GLU A 102 15.42 -5.83 11.54
N ASP A 103 14.25 -6.39 11.24
CA ASP A 103 14.12 -7.59 10.41
C ASP A 103 14.40 -7.30 8.92
N LEU A 104 14.34 -6.03 8.52
CA LEU A 104 14.37 -5.58 7.14
C LEU A 104 15.57 -4.69 6.82
N GLU A 105 16.19 -4.11 7.84
CA GLU A 105 17.32 -3.20 7.68
C GLU A 105 18.48 -3.84 6.92
N GLY A 106 19.00 -3.13 5.91
CA GLY A 106 20.09 -3.61 5.06
C GLY A 106 19.70 -4.63 3.98
N LEU A 107 18.42 -5.05 3.92
CA LEU A 107 17.93 -5.89 2.82
C LEU A 107 17.62 -5.04 1.57
N ALA A 108 17.73 -5.67 0.40
CA ALA A 108 17.19 -5.10 -0.82
C ALA A 108 15.64 -5.16 -0.79
N ALA A 109 14.98 -4.25 -1.50
CA ALA A 109 13.51 -4.18 -1.53
C ALA A 109 12.84 -5.53 -1.91
N ALA A 110 13.43 -6.30 -2.83
CA ALA A 110 12.91 -7.62 -3.20
C ALA A 110 12.97 -8.64 -2.06
N ASP A 111 14.05 -8.63 -1.28
CA ASP A 111 14.21 -9.49 -0.10
C ASP A 111 13.28 -9.06 1.03
N MET A 112 13.09 -7.75 1.22
CA MET A 112 12.10 -7.20 2.14
C MET A 112 10.69 -7.68 1.77
N LEU A 113 10.28 -7.53 0.52
CA LEU A 113 8.97 -8.02 0.04
C LEU A 113 8.79 -9.52 0.29
N THR A 114 9.83 -10.31 0.03
CA THR A 114 9.81 -11.76 0.30
C THR A 114 9.61 -12.05 1.78
N THR A 115 10.32 -11.34 2.65
CA THR A 115 10.18 -11.44 4.11
C THR A 115 8.80 -11.02 4.58
N LEU A 116 8.29 -9.88 4.10
CA LEU A 116 6.97 -9.36 4.41
C LEU A 116 5.88 -10.37 4.05
N VAL A 117 5.88 -10.90 2.82
CA VAL A 117 4.89 -11.90 2.39
C VAL A 117 4.95 -13.15 3.27
N ARG A 118 6.15 -13.73 3.46
CA ARG A 118 6.30 -14.98 4.23
C ARG A 118 5.89 -14.83 5.69
N ARG A 119 6.32 -13.76 6.35
CA ARG A 119 6.02 -13.50 7.77
C ARG A 119 4.55 -13.14 7.96
N THR A 120 3.96 -12.38 7.04
CA THR A 120 2.52 -12.08 7.06
C THR A 120 1.67 -13.35 6.98
N VAL A 121 1.99 -14.25 6.04
CA VAL A 121 1.30 -15.55 5.90
C VAL A 121 1.50 -16.43 7.12
N LYS A 122 2.73 -16.48 7.67
CA LYS A 122 3.04 -17.25 8.89
C LYS A 122 2.21 -16.76 10.09
N SER A 123 1.89 -15.48 10.14
CA SER A 123 1.05 -14.86 11.19
C SER A 123 -0.46 -15.01 10.91
N GLY A 124 -0.85 -15.77 9.88
CA GLY A 124 -2.25 -16.06 9.55
C GLY A 124 -2.96 -14.98 8.71
N TRP A 125 -2.20 -14.00 8.20
CA TRP A 125 -2.72 -12.88 7.42
C TRP A 125 -2.37 -13.00 5.93
N ARG A 126 -3.06 -12.22 5.11
CA ARG A 126 -2.70 -11.95 3.71
C ARG A 126 -2.18 -10.52 3.61
N LEU A 127 -1.04 -10.32 2.97
CA LEU A 127 -0.52 -8.97 2.73
C LEU A 127 -1.37 -8.28 1.65
N LEU A 128 -1.94 -7.13 1.97
CA LEU A 128 -2.46 -6.18 0.99
C LEU A 128 -1.46 -5.04 0.83
N LEU A 129 -0.56 -5.18 -0.15
CA LEU A 129 0.42 -4.15 -0.45
C LEU A 129 -0.21 -3.07 -1.34
N LEU A 130 -0.32 -1.86 -0.81
CA LEU A 130 -0.92 -0.71 -1.49
C LEU A 130 0.21 0.21 -1.96
N VAL A 131 0.54 0.13 -3.25
CA VAL A 131 1.62 0.92 -3.86
C VAL A 131 1.05 2.17 -4.51
N ASP A 132 1.47 3.36 -4.05
CA ASP A 132 1.14 4.63 -4.71
C ASP A 132 2.32 5.14 -5.56
N GLU A 133 2.02 5.93 -6.59
CA GLU A 133 2.99 6.42 -7.58
C GLU A 133 3.86 5.28 -8.18
N ALA A 134 3.23 4.13 -8.45
CA ALA A 134 3.87 2.90 -8.91
C ALA A 134 4.62 3.03 -10.25
N GLU A 135 4.38 4.10 -11.02
CA GLU A 135 5.18 4.47 -12.19
C GLU A 135 6.67 4.64 -11.88
N GLU A 136 7.04 4.95 -10.63
CA GLU A 136 8.43 5.14 -10.25
C GLU A 136 9.28 3.85 -10.40
N PHE A 137 8.66 2.66 -10.33
CA PHE A 137 9.37 1.42 -10.66
C PHE A 137 9.99 1.45 -12.07
N LEU A 138 9.33 2.12 -13.03
CA LEU A 138 9.85 2.25 -14.39
C LEU A 138 11.02 3.24 -14.45
N THR A 139 11.01 4.27 -13.59
CA THR A 139 12.12 5.21 -13.46
C THR A 139 13.36 4.50 -12.93
N VAL A 140 13.21 3.77 -11.82
CA VAL A 140 14.31 3.02 -11.19
C VAL A 140 14.87 1.95 -12.13
N ALA A 141 14.00 1.17 -12.78
CA ALA A 141 14.43 0.13 -13.72
C ALA A 141 15.24 0.68 -14.92
N ARG A 142 15.03 1.94 -15.30
CA ARG A 142 15.82 2.61 -16.35
C ARG A 142 17.17 3.12 -15.85
N ALA A 143 17.28 3.44 -14.57
CA ALA A 143 18.52 3.93 -13.97
C ALA A 143 19.51 2.79 -13.69
N ASP A 144 19.01 1.58 -13.46
CA ASP A 144 19.80 0.36 -13.23
C ASP A 144 20.30 -0.34 -14.51
N ALA A 145 19.79 0.05 -15.68
CA ALA A 145 20.09 -0.56 -16.98
C ALA A 145 21.28 0.12 -17.67
#